data_AF-A0A7R9SKG5-F1
#
_entry.id   AF-A0A7R9SKG5-F1
#
_cell.length_a   1.000
_cell.length_b   1.000
_cell.length_c   1.000
_cell.angle_alpha   90.00
_cell.angle_beta   90.00
_cell.angle_gamma   90.00
#
_symmetry.space_group_name_H-M   'P 1'
#
loop_
_entity.id
_entity.type
_entity.pdbx_description
1 polymer ?
#
loop_
_entity_poly.entity_id
_entity_poly.type
_entity_poly.pdbx_seq_one_letter_code
_entity_poly.pdbx_strand_id
1 'polypeptide(L)'
;PRCRLISGKQLVFVLLKLFRVERDTNMEPIKNMWNRLDIFQSKKLIKNFEVIPLIVLSGMSVIGGIALLMRNNLKHPQLVWSKRNPEPWNQYGDKEFKLYDPSGMPTSRPKERPDY
;
A
#
# COMPACT_ATOMS: atom_id res chain seq x y z
N PRO A 1 21.12 -34.62 -27.38
CA PRO A 1 20.43 -34.37 -26.07
C PRO A 1 19.05 -33.76 -26.34
N ARG A 2 18.00 -34.59 -26.32
CA ARG A 2 16.65 -34.27 -26.82
C ARG A 2 15.90 -33.32 -25.87
N CYS A 3 15.59 -32.10 -26.30
CA CYS A 3 14.63 -31.23 -25.62
C CYS A 3 13.22 -31.82 -25.74
N ARG A 4 12.71 -32.39 -24.66
CA ARG A 4 11.33 -32.88 -24.57
C ARG A 4 10.44 -31.67 -24.25
N LEU A 5 9.70 -31.16 -25.24
CA LEU A 5 8.69 -30.11 -25.05
C LEU A 5 7.66 -30.57 -24.02
N ILE A 6 7.70 -29.96 -22.84
CA ILE A 6 6.72 -30.18 -21.76
C ILE A 6 5.45 -29.45 -22.17
N SER A 7 4.40 -30.22 -22.48
CA SER A 7 3.06 -29.72 -22.79
C SER A 7 2.55 -28.76 -21.70
N GLY A 8 1.90 -27.67 -22.09
CA GLY A 8 1.45 -26.60 -21.19
C GLY A 8 0.60 -27.07 -20.00
N LYS A 9 -0.09 -28.22 -20.12
CA LYS A 9 -0.82 -28.84 -19.01
C LYS A 9 0.10 -29.35 -17.89
N GLN A 10 1.28 -29.86 -18.24
CA GLN A 10 2.29 -30.33 -17.29
C GLN A 10 2.99 -29.15 -16.60
N LEU A 11 3.24 -28.05 -17.32
CA LEU A 11 3.78 -26.83 -16.72
C LEU A 11 2.80 -26.20 -15.72
N VAL A 12 1.51 -26.16 -16.04
CA VAL A 12 0.46 -25.69 -15.13
C VAL A 12 0.33 -26.61 -13.91
N PHE A 13 0.46 -27.93 -14.08
CA PHE A 13 0.44 -28.86 -12.95
C PHE A 13 1.66 -28.69 -12.02
N VAL A 14 2.85 -28.47 -12.58
CA VAL A 14 4.08 -28.22 -11.80
C VAL A 14 4.01 -26.84 -11.11
N LEU A 15 3.49 -25.81 -11.79
CA LEU A 15 3.27 -24.50 -11.21
C LEU A 15 2.19 -24.51 -10.13
N LEU A 16 1.07 -25.22 -10.31
CA LEU A 16 0.05 -25.41 -9.28
C LEU A 16 0.58 -26.23 -8.09
N LYS A 17 1.51 -27.16 -8.33
CA LYS A 17 2.15 -27.95 -7.28
C LYS A 17 3.23 -27.17 -6.52
N LEU A 18 3.90 -26.21 -7.18
CA LEU A 18 4.79 -25.24 -6.55
C LEU A 18 4.02 -24.10 -5.85
N PHE A 19 2.82 -23.75 -6.32
CA PHE A 19 1.97 -22.70 -5.73
C PHE A 19 0.99 -23.23 -4.68
N ARG A 20 0.91 -24.55 -4.48
CA ARG A 20 0.19 -25.16 -3.36
C ARG A 20 1.04 -25.02 -2.10
N VAL A 21 1.19 -23.77 -1.68
CA VAL A 21 1.52 -23.35 -0.33
C VAL A 21 0.70 -24.23 0.61
N GLU A 22 1.41 -25.05 1.36
CA GLU A 22 0.93 -25.90 2.44
C GLU A 22 0.05 -25.02 3.35
N ARG A 23 -1.26 -25.07 3.16
CA ARG A 23 -2.20 -24.59 4.16
C ARG A 23 -2.23 -25.67 5.23
N ASP A 24 -1.31 -25.58 6.17
CA ASP A 24 -1.42 -26.29 7.43
C ASP A 24 -2.67 -25.80 8.15
N THR A 25 -3.80 -26.46 7.90
CA THR A 25 -5.03 -26.30 8.68
C THR A 25 -4.93 -27.10 9.97
N ASN A 26 -3.97 -26.74 10.82
CA ASN A 26 -4.02 -27.01 12.25
C ASN A 26 -4.08 -25.65 12.96
N MET A 27 -5.18 -24.94 12.72
CA MET A 27 -5.50 -23.70 13.41
C MET A 27 -6.03 -24.08 14.80
N GLU A 28 -5.13 -24.14 15.79
CA GLU A 28 -5.51 -24.09 17.20
C GLU A 28 -6.46 -22.90 17.45
N PRO A 29 -7.44 -23.02 18.36
CA PRO A 29 -8.48 -22.02 18.52
C PRO A 29 -7.89 -20.62 18.83
N ILE A 30 -8.21 -19.63 17.99
CA ILE A 30 -7.74 -18.21 18.04
C ILE A 30 -7.98 -17.51 19.40
N LYS A 31 -8.71 -18.16 20.32
CA LYS A 31 -9.11 -17.62 21.62
C LYS A 31 -7.92 -17.24 22.53
N ASN A 32 -6.75 -17.83 22.33
CA ASN A 32 -5.52 -17.52 23.09
C ASN A 32 -4.41 -16.87 22.25
N MET A 33 -4.70 -16.44 21.02
CA MET A 33 -3.73 -15.78 20.13
C MET A 33 -3.38 -14.35 20.61
N TRP A 34 -4.36 -13.66 21.19
CA TRP A 34 -4.18 -12.32 21.79
C TRP A 34 -3.18 -12.31 22.95
N ASN A 35 -3.02 -13.43 23.66
CA ASN A 35 -2.03 -13.58 24.74
C ASN A 35 -0.60 -13.79 24.25
N ARG A 36 -0.39 -13.99 22.93
CA ARG A 36 0.93 -14.15 22.28
C ARG A 36 1.44 -12.87 21.61
N LEU A 37 0.65 -11.80 21.62
CA LEU A 37 0.99 -10.49 21.05
C LEU A 37 1.49 -9.53 22.14
N ASP A 38 2.34 -10.05 23.01
CA ASP A 38 2.99 -9.36 24.12
C ASP A 38 4.11 -8.40 23.68
N ILE A 39 4.29 -8.22 22.36
CA ILE A 39 5.22 -7.31 21.70
C ILE A 39 4.90 -5.83 22.00
N PHE A 40 3.64 -5.52 22.28
CA PHE A 40 3.16 -4.16 22.60
C PHE A 40 3.06 -3.90 24.12
N GLN A 41 3.44 -4.86 24.97
CA GLN A 41 3.48 -4.64 26.43
C GLN A 41 4.63 -3.69 26.78
N SER A 42 4.28 -2.55 27.39
CA SER A 42 5.24 -1.50 27.81
C SER A 42 6.38 -2.03 28.68
N LYS A 43 6.09 -3.01 29.55
CA LYS A 43 7.08 -3.65 30.44
C LYS A 43 8.19 -4.40 29.67
N LYS A 44 7.90 -4.94 28.48
CA LYS A 44 8.90 -5.65 27.64
C LYS A 44 9.72 -4.70 26.78
N LEU A 45 9.11 -3.61 26.31
CA LEU A 45 9.78 -2.59 25.50
C LEU A 45 10.89 -1.86 26.27
N ILE A 46 10.64 -1.53 27.54
CA ILE A 46 11.65 -0.88 28.39
C ILE A 46 12.80 -1.83 28.72
N LYS A 47 12.54 -3.14 28.80
CA LYS A 47 13.57 -4.15 29.08
C LYS A 47 14.48 -4.41 27.86
N ASN A 48 13.94 -4.31 26.64
CA ASN A 48 14.64 -4.62 25.40
C ASN A 48 14.63 -3.41 24.45
N PHE A 49 15.59 -2.49 24.64
CA PHE A 49 15.68 -1.26 23.84
C PHE A 49 15.94 -1.50 22.34
N GLU A 50 16.56 -2.62 21.98
CA GLU A 50 16.87 -2.97 20.58
C GLU A 50 15.62 -3.21 19.73
N VAL A 51 14.49 -3.55 20.36
CA VAL A 51 13.25 -3.90 19.65
C VAL A 51 12.42 -2.66 19.30
N ILE A 52 12.59 -1.56 20.04
CA ILE A 52 11.88 -0.29 19.82
C ILE A 52 12.11 0.26 18.40
N PRO A 53 13.36 0.41 17.89
CA PRO A 53 13.57 0.97 16.55
C PRO A 53 12.98 0.10 15.44
N LEU A 54 12.97 -1.22 15.61
CA LEU A 54 12.37 -2.16 14.66
C LEU A 54 10.85 -1.99 14.58
N ILE A 55 10.18 -1.86 15.73
CA ILE A 55 8.73 -1.60 15.80
C ILE A 55 8.39 -0.22 15.23
N VAL A 56 9.19 0.80 15.53
CA VAL A 56 8.96 2.16 15.01
C VAL A 56 9.09 2.19 13.49
N LEU A 57 10.14 1.59 12.91
CA LEU A 57 10.34 1.59 11.46
C LEU A 57 9.23 0.82 10.73
N SER A 58 8.87 -0.36 11.24
CA SER A 58 7.78 -1.17 10.67
C SER A 58 6.43 -0.45 10.76
N GLY A 59 6.10 0.11 11.93
CA GLY A 59 4.89 0.91 12.13
C GLY A 59 4.85 2.15 11.23
N MET A 60 5.98 2.85 11.10
CA MET A 60 6.12 4.02 10.23
C MET A 60 5.93 3.66 8.75
N SER A 61 6.36 2.48 8.30
CA SER A 61 6.14 2.03 6.91
C SER A 61 4.66 1.82 6.61
N VAL A 62 3.93 1.18 7.53
CA VAL A 62 2.50 0.88 7.36
C VAL A 62 1.70 2.17 7.39
N ILE A 63 1.97 3.04 8.37
CA ILE A 63 1.32 4.34 8.50
C ILE A 63 1.62 5.21 7.27
N GLY A 64 2.88 5.25 6.82
CA GLY A 64 3.30 6.01 5.63
C GLY A 64 2.61 5.52 4.36
N GLY A 65 2.53 4.20 4.15
CA GLY A 65 1.82 3.60 3.02
C GLY A 65 0.33 3.95 3.02
N ILE A 66 -0.34 3.81 4.16
CA ILE A 66 -1.75 4.16 4.31
C ILE A 66 -1.97 5.66 4.08
N ALA A 67 -1.13 6.53 4.65
CA ALA A 67 -1.26 7.98 4.51
C ALA A 67 -1.15 8.43 3.04
N LEU A 68 -0.21 7.86 2.27
CA LEU A 68 -0.05 8.17 0.85
C LEU A 68 -1.24 7.67 0.02
N LEU A 69 -1.75 6.46 0.31
CA LEU A 69 -2.94 5.93 -0.35
C LEU A 69 -4.18 6.76 -0.03
N MET A 70 -4.37 7.16 1.23
CA MET A 70 -5.47 8.01 1.66
C MET A 70 -5.42 9.37 0.96
N ARG A 71 -4.23 10.02 0.92
CA ARG A 71 -4.03 11.28 0.20
C ARG A 71 -4.32 11.13 -1.28
N ASN A 72 -3.83 10.06 -1.90
CA ASN A 72 -4.03 9.82 -3.32
C ASN A 72 -5.52 9.72 -3.64
N ASN A 73 -6.24 8.84 -2.92
CA ASN A 73 -7.66 8.64 -3.16
C ASN A 73 -8.46 9.95 -3.07
N LEU A 74 -8.22 10.78 -2.05
CA LEU A 74 -9.01 12.00 -1.79
C LEU A 74 -8.87 13.08 -2.86
N LYS A 75 -7.70 13.19 -3.49
CA LYS A 75 -7.37 14.33 -4.36
C LYS A 75 -7.20 13.94 -5.82
N HIS A 76 -7.15 12.65 -6.15
CA HIS A 76 -6.83 12.24 -7.52
C HIS A 76 -7.93 12.67 -8.52
N PRO A 77 -7.58 13.40 -9.60
CA PRO A 77 -8.56 13.90 -10.56
C PRO A 77 -9.21 12.80 -11.42
N GLN A 78 -8.69 11.57 -11.39
CA GLN A 78 -9.26 10.44 -12.14
C GLN A 78 -10.30 9.63 -11.35
N LEU A 79 -10.49 9.93 -10.06
CA LEU A 79 -11.41 9.17 -9.21
C LEU A 79 -12.70 10.00 -9.03
N VAL A 80 -13.83 9.50 -9.56
CA VAL A 80 -15.12 10.23 -9.64
C VAL A 80 -15.99 10.08 -8.38
N TRP A 81 -15.40 9.66 -7.27
CA TRP A 81 -16.15 9.31 -6.05
C TRP A 81 -16.64 10.51 -5.22
N SER A 82 -16.17 11.72 -5.53
CA SER A 82 -16.67 12.95 -4.93
C SER A 82 -17.98 13.40 -5.59
N LYS A 83 -19.09 13.25 -4.87
CA LYS A 83 -20.42 13.69 -5.36
C LYS A 83 -20.55 15.21 -5.54
N ARG A 84 -19.61 16.00 -5.01
CA ARG A 84 -19.69 17.48 -4.99
C ARG A 84 -19.26 18.11 -6.31
N ASN A 85 -18.40 17.46 -7.08
CA ASN A 85 -17.91 17.97 -8.36
C ASN A 85 -17.86 16.81 -9.37
N PRO A 86 -18.83 16.70 -10.28
CA PRO A 86 -18.85 15.62 -11.27
C PRO A 86 -17.65 15.69 -12.23
N GLU A 87 -17.05 16.87 -12.38
CA GLU A 87 -15.83 17.11 -13.14
C GLU A 87 -14.65 17.43 -12.21
N PRO A 88 -13.89 16.40 -11.78
CA PRO A 88 -12.80 16.58 -10.82
C PRO A 88 -11.61 17.40 -11.39
N TRP A 89 -11.43 17.44 -12.71
CA TRP A 89 -10.37 18.23 -13.36
C TRP A 89 -10.55 19.74 -13.24
N ASN A 90 -11.78 20.24 -13.04
CA ASN A 90 -12.06 21.67 -12.89
C ASN A 90 -11.32 22.29 -11.68
N GLN A 91 -11.02 21.49 -10.66
CA GLN A 91 -10.30 21.97 -9.46
C GLN A 91 -8.79 22.14 -9.66
N TYR A 92 -8.25 21.61 -10.77
CA TYR A 92 -6.83 21.53 -11.06
C TYR A 92 -6.41 22.31 -12.32
N GLY A 93 -7.30 23.15 -12.88
CA GLY A 93 -6.93 24.02 -14.01
C GLY A 93 -5.73 24.91 -13.70
N ASP A 94 -5.73 25.52 -12.52
CA ASP A 94 -4.73 26.51 -12.11
C ASP A 94 -3.67 25.93 -11.15
N LYS A 95 -3.78 24.65 -10.79
CA LYS A 95 -3.00 24.01 -9.73
C LYS A 95 -2.38 22.71 -10.21
N GLU A 96 -1.11 22.50 -9.90
CA GLU A 96 -0.48 21.22 -10.14
C GLU A 96 -0.99 20.13 -9.19
N PHE A 97 -1.07 18.90 -9.69
CA PHE A 97 -1.48 17.73 -8.91
C PHE A 97 -0.34 17.16 -8.02
N LYS A 98 0.91 17.54 -8.33
CA LYS A 98 2.11 17.05 -7.65
C LYS A 98 2.09 17.40 -6.17
N LEU A 99 2.58 16.48 -5.33
CA LEU A 99 2.68 16.72 -3.88
C LEU A 99 3.91 17.57 -3.52
N TYR A 100 5.01 17.35 -4.24
CA TYR A 100 6.27 18.04 -4.04
C TYR A 100 6.92 18.25 -5.40
N ASP A 101 7.41 19.46 -5.63
CA ASP A 101 8.24 19.79 -6.79
C ASP A 101 9.59 20.31 -6.28
N PRO A 102 10.71 19.61 -6.56
CA PRO A 102 12.02 20.01 -6.09
C PRO A 102 12.57 21.26 -6.79
N SER A 103 11.90 21.75 -7.85
CA SER A 103 12.36 22.91 -8.62
C SER A 103 12.19 24.25 -7.91
N GLY A 104 11.46 24.31 -6.79
CA GLY A 104 11.22 25.55 -6.04
C GLY A 104 10.34 26.57 -6.78
N MET A 105 9.77 26.20 -7.92
CA MET A 105 8.84 27.04 -8.68
C MET A 105 7.45 27.00 -8.05
N PRO A 106 6.66 28.09 -8.15
CA PRO A 106 5.29 28.08 -7.67
C PRO A 106 4.48 26.99 -8.40
N THR A 107 3.76 26.17 -7.64
CA THR A 107 2.94 25.06 -8.16
C THR A 107 1.62 25.53 -8.78
N SER A 108 1.35 26.84 -8.75
CA SER A 108 0.23 27.47 -9.45
C SER A 108 0.67 27.91 -10.83
N ARG A 109 -0.03 27.45 -11.87
CA ARG A 109 0.21 27.90 -13.24
C ARG A 109 -0.74 29.06 -13.56
N PRO A 110 -0.31 30.04 -14.37
CA PRO A 110 -1.23 31.00 -14.96
C PRO A 110 -2.32 30.25 -15.72
N LYS A 111 -3.57 30.64 -15.51
CA LYS A 111 -4.72 30.01 -16.15
C LYS A 111 -4.66 30.21 -17.66
N GLU A 112 -4.40 29.14 -18.39
CA GLU A 112 -4.16 29.19 -19.84
C GLU A 112 -5.45 29.36 -20.65
N ARG A 113 -6.62 29.00 -20.09
CA ARG A 113 -7.91 29.13 -20.77
C ARG A 113 -9.03 29.63 -19.81
N PRO A 114 -9.89 30.57 -20.24
CA PRO A 114 -11.06 30.98 -19.46
C PRO A 114 -12.12 29.88 -19.41
N ASP A 115 -12.83 29.79 -18.28
CA ASP A 115 -13.93 28.84 -18.08
C ASP A 115 -15.15 29.33 -18.89
N TYR A 116 -15.64 28.51 -19.81
CA TYR A 116 -16.88 28.74 -20.57
C TYR A 116 -18.07 28.09 -19.88
#